data_AF-A0A9X9A5C3-F1
#
_entry.id   AF-A0A9X9A5C3-F1
#
_cell.length_a   1.000
_cell.length_b   1.000
_cell.length_c   1.000
_cell.angle_alpha   90.00
_cell.angle_beta   90.00
_cell.angle_gamma   90.00
#
_symmetry.space_group_name_H-M   'P 1'
#
loop_
_entity.id
_entity.type
_entity.pdbx_description
1 polymer ?
#
loop_
_entity_poly.entity_id
_entity_poly.type
_entity_poly.pdbx_seq_one_letter_code
_entity_poly.pdbx_strand_id
1 'polypeptide(L)'
;VQITILVPEKADHPLVREAKFPYCRKLIQAGCNIYAFQQGFFHAKIIIVDDDICDIGTANFDMRSLYINHEINCLLYNKHFIQTVKKKFHEDLENASVLSYSDVNPPSLIDRGKEWIGTMFAFFL
;
A
#
# COMPACT_ATOMS: atom_id res chain seq x y z
N VAL A 1 3.11 -14.05 12.24
CA VAL A 1 2.16 -13.38 11.31
C VAL A 1 2.93 -13.00 10.07
N GLN A 2 2.42 -13.35 8.88
CA GLN A 2 3.02 -12.96 7.61
C GLN A 2 2.23 -11.80 7.03
N ILE A 3 2.92 -10.75 6.60
CA ILE A 3 2.31 -9.54 6.04
C ILE A 3 2.75 -9.41 4.59
N THR A 4 1.77 -9.33 3.69
CA THR A 4 1.99 -9.08 2.26
C THR A 4 1.21 -7.83 1.87
N ILE A 5 1.90 -6.88 1.25
CA ILE A 5 1.36 -5.57 0.89
C ILE A 5 1.51 -5.39 -0.61
N LEU A 6 0.41 -5.06 -1.30
CA LEU A 6 0.41 -4.66 -2.69
C LEU A 6 0.16 -3.15 -2.77
N VAL A 7 1.11 -2.42 -3.36
CA VAL A 7 1.00 -0.97 -3.58
C VAL A 7 0.99 -0.65 -5.07
N PRO A 8 0.38 0.47 -5.50
CA PRO A 8 0.50 0.90 -6.89
C PRO A 8 1.96 1.28 -7.21
N GLU A 9 2.48 0.84 -8.37
CA GLU A 9 3.74 1.37 -8.91
C GLU A 9 3.56 2.82 -9.37
N LYS A 10 2.52 3.05 -10.19
CA LYS A 10 2.17 4.36 -10.71
C LYS A 10 1.39 5.16 -9.67
N ALA A 11 1.97 6.26 -9.20
CA ALA A 11 1.29 7.22 -8.36
C ALA A 11 0.24 8.04 -9.15
N ASP A 12 -0.82 8.44 -8.48
CA ASP A 12 -1.86 9.36 -8.93
C ASP A 12 -1.47 10.83 -8.73
N HIS A 13 -0.68 11.12 -7.69
CA HIS A 13 -0.25 12.48 -7.35
C HIS A 13 1.28 12.62 -7.16
N PRO A 14 1.83 13.83 -7.39
CA PRO A 14 3.24 14.10 -7.14
C PRO A 14 3.62 13.85 -5.68
N LEU A 15 4.85 13.37 -5.46
CA LEU A 15 5.44 13.12 -4.13
C LEU A 15 4.80 12.01 -3.29
N VAL A 16 3.63 11.48 -3.65
CA VAL A 16 3.02 10.31 -2.96
C VAL A 16 3.95 9.10 -3.01
N ARG A 17 4.59 8.87 -4.17
CA ARG A 17 5.54 7.77 -4.34
C ARG A 17 6.76 7.93 -3.43
N GLU A 18 7.30 9.13 -3.33
CA GLU A 18 8.46 9.42 -2.50
C GLU A 18 8.08 9.40 -1.01
N ALA A 19 6.87 9.86 -0.63
CA ALA A 19 6.36 9.84 0.73
C ALA A 19 6.14 8.43 1.29
N LYS A 20 5.81 7.43 0.44
CA LYS A 20 5.63 6.03 0.90
C LYS A 20 6.95 5.31 1.18
N PHE A 21 8.06 5.66 0.52
CA PHE A 21 9.32 4.91 0.59
C PHE A 21 9.95 4.77 1.99
N PRO A 22 9.95 5.78 2.87
CA PRO A 22 10.39 5.62 4.27
C PRO A 22 9.62 4.53 5.01
N TYR A 23 8.31 4.42 4.78
CA TYR A 23 7.46 3.41 5.41
C TYR A 23 7.72 2.03 4.82
N CYS A 24 7.85 1.93 3.49
CA CYS A 24 8.22 0.67 2.82
C CYS A 24 9.56 0.12 3.34
N ARG A 25 10.58 0.98 3.53
CA ARG A 25 11.87 0.55 4.09
C ARG A 25 11.72 -0.08 5.48
N LYS A 26 10.97 0.57 6.37
CA LYS A 26 10.71 0.04 7.73
C LYS A 26 9.98 -1.30 7.69
N LEU A 27 8.98 -1.43 6.81
CA LEU A 27 8.19 -2.66 6.66
C LEU A 27 9.00 -3.81 6.08
N ILE A 28 9.83 -3.55 5.06
CA ILE A 28 10.77 -4.54 4.49
C ILE A 28 11.75 -5.01 5.56
N GLN A 29 12.34 -4.08 6.33
CA GLN A 29 13.24 -4.42 7.44
C GLN A 29 12.55 -5.22 8.55
N ALA A 30 11.25 -5.03 8.75
CA ALA A 30 10.42 -5.81 9.68
C ALA A 30 10.00 -7.19 9.12
N GLY A 31 10.41 -7.54 7.90
CA GLY A 31 10.09 -8.83 7.26
C GLY A 31 8.77 -8.88 6.50
N CYS A 32 8.17 -7.72 6.19
CA CYS A 32 6.97 -7.67 5.34
C CYS A 32 7.36 -7.87 3.87
N ASN A 33 6.52 -8.57 3.11
CA ASN A 33 6.66 -8.69 1.66
C ASN A 33 5.89 -7.53 1.00
N ILE A 34 6.57 -6.70 0.22
CA ILE A 34 5.94 -5.59 -0.48
C ILE A 34 6.06 -5.81 -1.98
N TYR A 35 4.95 -5.64 -2.69
CA TYR A 35 4.85 -5.78 -4.14
C TYR A 35 4.34 -4.47 -4.75
N ALA A 36 4.86 -4.11 -5.92
CA ALA A 36 4.40 -2.99 -6.71
C ALA A 36 3.60 -3.49 -7.92
N PHE A 37 2.32 -3.11 -7.97
CA PHE A 37 1.43 -3.48 -9.06
C PHE A 37 1.80 -2.74 -10.35
N GLN A 38 2.01 -3.50 -11.44
CA GLN A 38 2.54 -2.96 -12.69
C GLN A 38 1.47 -2.69 -13.77
N GLN A 39 0.28 -3.29 -13.66
CA GLN A 39 -0.73 -3.26 -14.73
C GLN A 39 -1.71 -2.09 -14.64
N GLY A 40 -1.21 -0.88 -14.90
CA GLY A 40 -2.06 0.31 -14.97
C GLY A 40 -2.34 0.93 -13.61
N PHE A 41 -3.61 1.32 -13.36
CA PHE A 41 -4.00 2.04 -12.16
C PHE A 41 -4.58 1.09 -11.10
N PHE A 42 -3.97 1.07 -9.92
CA PHE A 42 -4.40 0.24 -8.79
C PHE A 42 -4.92 1.12 -7.66
N HIS A 43 -6.20 0.96 -7.33
CA HIS A 43 -6.91 1.86 -6.41
C HIS A 43 -7.78 1.12 -5.39
N ALA A 44 -7.52 -0.18 -5.21
CA ALA A 44 -8.19 -0.98 -4.19
C ALA A 44 -7.67 -0.61 -2.79
N LYS A 45 -8.57 -0.53 -1.81
CA LYS A 45 -8.25 -0.38 -0.39
C LYS A 45 -8.89 -1.52 0.35
N ILE A 46 -8.08 -2.53 0.60
CA ILE A 46 -8.53 -3.81 1.13
C ILE A 46 -7.52 -4.27 2.18
N ILE A 47 -8.01 -4.72 3.33
CA ILE A 47 -7.23 -5.41 4.35
C ILE A 47 -7.88 -6.76 4.58
N ILE A 48 -7.11 -7.84 4.42
CA ILE A 48 -7.58 -9.21 4.67
C ILE A 48 -6.77 -9.76 5.85
N VAL A 49 -7.47 -10.27 6.86
CA VAL A 49 -6.86 -10.95 8.00
C VAL A 49 -7.30 -12.41 7.98
N ASP A 50 -6.31 -13.28 7.80
CA ASP A 50 -6.47 -14.73 7.70
C ASP A 50 -7.54 -15.15 6.66
N ASP A 51 -8.58 -15.85 7.10
CA ASP A 51 -9.74 -16.26 6.30
C ASP A 51 -11.07 -15.76 6.90
N ASP A 52 -10.99 -14.84 7.87
CA ASP A 52 -12.11 -14.51 8.75
C ASP A 52 -12.57 -13.05 8.64
N ILE A 53 -11.68 -12.12 8.24
CA ILE A 53 -12.01 -10.69 8.15
C ILE A 53 -11.50 -10.10 6.83
N CYS A 54 -12.36 -9.35 6.15
CA CYS A 54 -11.99 -8.48 5.03
C CYS A 54 -12.59 -7.09 5.26
N ASP A 55 -11.74 -6.07 5.36
CA ASP A 55 -12.14 -4.68 5.31
C ASP A 55 -11.95 -4.16 3.88
N ILE A 56 -12.99 -3.58 3.30
CA ILE A 56 -12.98 -2.99 1.95
C ILE A 56 -13.77 -1.69 1.96
N GLY A 57 -13.23 -0.64 1.35
CA GLY A 57 -13.90 0.64 1.34
C GLY A 57 -13.14 1.75 0.63
N THR A 58 -13.42 2.98 1.07
CA THR A 58 -12.83 4.19 0.50
C THR A 58 -11.53 4.58 1.19
N ALA A 59 -11.34 4.19 2.45
CA ALA A 59 -10.20 4.62 3.27
C ALA A 59 -8.87 4.06 2.76
N ASN A 60 -7.92 4.94 2.41
CA ASN A 60 -6.54 4.53 2.24
C ASN A 60 -5.90 4.23 3.60
N PHE A 61 -4.79 3.50 3.59
CA PHE A 61 -3.99 3.29 4.79
C PHE A 61 -3.01 4.45 5.02
N ASP A 62 -3.57 5.65 5.23
CA ASP A 62 -2.85 6.90 5.45
C ASP A 62 -3.50 7.77 6.54
N MET A 63 -2.78 8.78 7.01
CA MET A 63 -3.27 9.66 8.09
C MET A 63 -4.50 10.48 7.66
N ARG A 64 -4.59 10.88 6.40
CA ARG A 64 -5.71 11.69 5.91
C ARG A 64 -7.02 10.92 5.98
N SER A 65 -7.02 9.69 5.47
CA SER A 65 -8.18 8.80 5.46
C SER A 65 -8.58 8.42 6.89
N LEU A 66 -7.60 8.22 7.78
CA LEU A 66 -7.85 7.82 9.17
C LEU A 66 -8.33 8.95 10.09
N TYR A 67 -7.93 10.20 9.86
CA TYR A 67 -8.16 11.30 10.80
C TYR A 67 -8.92 12.50 10.24
N ILE A 68 -8.97 12.68 8.92
CA ILE A 68 -9.49 13.91 8.30
C ILE A 68 -10.70 13.63 7.42
N ASN A 69 -10.58 12.66 6.51
CA ASN A 69 -11.62 12.38 5.54
C ASN A 69 -12.81 11.66 6.19
N HIS A 70 -13.98 11.88 5.60
CA HIS A 70 -15.15 11.04 5.84
C HIS A 70 -15.07 9.81 4.95
N GLU A 71 -14.65 8.69 5.52
CA GLU A 71 -14.51 7.42 4.83
C GLU A 71 -15.66 6.47 5.16
N ILE A 72 -15.95 5.54 4.25
CA ILE A 72 -16.90 4.46 4.47
C ILE A 72 -16.23 3.13 4.10
N ASN A 73 -16.23 2.23 5.08
CA ASN A 73 -15.66 0.90 4.98
C ASN A 73 -16.70 -0.17 5.35
N CYS A 74 -16.60 -1.32 4.70
CA CYS A 74 -17.42 -2.50 4.93
C CYS A 74 -16.55 -3.60 5.52
N LEU A 75 -16.81 -3.93 6.80
CA LEU A 75 -16.16 -5.05 7.46
C LEU A 75 -16.95 -6.34 7.23
N LEU A 76 -16.33 -7.27 6.50
CA LEU A 76 -16.96 -8.49 6.00
C LEU A 76 -16.36 -9.71 6.67
N TYR A 77 -17.25 -10.61 7.12
CA TYR A 77 -16.89 -11.89 7.76
C TYR A 77 -17.32 -13.11 6.94
N ASN A 78 -17.86 -12.88 5.74
CA ASN A 78 -18.32 -13.95 4.88
C ASN A 78 -17.14 -14.67 4.23
N LYS A 79 -16.91 -15.93 4.63
CA LYS A 79 -15.77 -16.74 4.15
C LYS A 79 -15.73 -16.88 2.62
N HIS A 80 -16.87 -17.04 1.96
CA HIS A 80 -16.90 -17.18 0.51
C HIS A 80 -16.43 -15.90 -0.19
N PHE A 81 -16.91 -14.74 0.27
CA PHE A 81 -16.46 -13.45 -0.23
C PHE A 81 -14.96 -13.23 0.03
N ILE A 82 -14.49 -13.54 1.24
CA ILE A 82 -13.06 -13.42 1.60
C ILE A 82 -12.20 -14.26 0.66
N GLN A 83 -12.58 -15.51 0.36
CA GLN A 83 -11.84 -16.34 -0.59
C GLN A 83 -11.82 -15.76 -2.00
N THR A 84 -12.92 -15.17 -2.46
CA THR A 84 -12.96 -14.48 -3.76
C THR A 84 -11.97 -13.31 -3.81
N VAL A 85 -11.94 -12.48 -2.77
CA VAL A 85 -11.03 -11.34 -2.70
C VAL A 85 -9.57 -11.80 -2.56
N LYS A 86 -9.29 -12.81 -1.73
CA LYS A 86 -7.94 -13.40 -1.61
C LYS A 86 -7.44 -13.95 -2.93
N LYS A 87 -8.29 -14.69 -3.65
CA LYS A 87 -7.94 -15.19 -4.98
C LYS A 87 -7.57 -14.04 -5.92
N LYS A 88 -8.38 -12.97 -5.95
CA LYS A 88 -8.09 -11.82 -6.79
C LYS A 88 -6.79 -11.11 -6.41
N PHE A 89 -6.53 -10.97 -5.12
CA PHE A 89 -5.28 -10.43 -4.60
C PHE A 89 -4.07 -11.26 -5.05
N HIS A 90 -4.15 -12.60 -5.02
CA HIS A 90 -3.09 -13.46 -5.51
C HIS A 90 -2.86 -13.32 -7.02
N GLU A 91 -3.92 -13.24 -7.83
CA GLU A 91 -3.81 -12.94 -9.26
C GLU A 91 -3.15 -11.58 -9.52
N ASP A 92 -3.43 -10.57 -8.69
CA ASP A 92 -2.81 -9.25 -8.82
C ASP A 92 -1.32 -9.28 -8.41
N LEU A 93 -0.93 -10.14 -7.46
CA LEU A 93 0.47 -10.37 -7.08
C LEU A 93 1.30 -11.01 -8.19
N GLU A 94 0.71 -11.91 -8.98
CA GLU A 94 1.38 -12.51 -10.16
C GLU A 94 1.77 -11.45 -11.20
N ASN A 95 1.05 -10.32 -11.20
CA ASN A 95 1.27 -9.19 -12.10
C ASN A 95 2.02 -8.02 -11.42
N ALA A 96 2.65 -8.28 -10.28
CA ALA A 96 3.38 -7.29 -9.50
C ALA A 96 4.88 -7.63 -9.41
N SER A 97 5.71 -6.61 -9.24
CA SER A 97 7.13 -6.78 -8.97
C SER A 97 7.41 -6.73 -7.47
N VAL A 98 8.29 -7.57 -6.97
CA VAL A 98 8.75 -7.49 -5.58
C VAL A 98 9.52 -6.19 -5.37
N LEU A 99 9.19 -5.43 -4.32
CA LEU A 99 9.95 -4.26 -3.90
C LEU A 99 11.03 -4.68 -2.89
N SER A 100 12.28 -4.54 -3.30
CA SER A 100 13.44 -4.74 -2.45
C SER A 100 13.85 -3.45 -1.74
N TYR A 101 14.70 -3.57 -0.72
CA TYR A 101 15.23 -2.41 -0.01
C TYR A 101 15.98 -1.43 -0.94
N SER A 102 16.68 -1.94 -1.96
CA SER A 102 17.38 -1.10 -2.95
C SER A 102 16.42 -0.27 -3.80
N ASP A 103 15.21 -0.76 -4.08
CA ASP A 103 14.24 -0.05 -4.92
C ASP A 103 13.64 1.16 -4.19
N VAL A 104 13.51 1.06 -2.87
CA VAL A 104 12.91 2.10 -2.02
C VAL A 104 13.94 2.97 -1.31
N ASN A 105 15.23 2.73 -1.54
CA ASN A 105 16.30 3.54 -0.97
C ASN A 105 16.71 4.63 -1.97
N PRO A 106 16.68 5.92 -1.59
CA PRO A 106 16.91 7.00 -2.54
C PRO A 106 18.35 6.95 -3.09
N PRO A 107 18.52 6.87 -4.42
CA PRO A 107 19.85 6.73 -5.04
C PRO A 107 20.62 8.05 -5.10
N SER A 108 19.93 9.19 -5.03
CA SER A 108 20.54 10.52 -5.14
C SER A 108 20.12 11.47 -4.00
N LEU A 109 20.88 12.57 -3.84
CA LEU A 109 20.53 13.64 -2.89
C LEU A 109 19.23 14.36 -3.26
N ILE A 110 18.90 14.42 -4.56
CA ILE A 110 17.64 15.01 -5.03
C ILE A 110 16.46 14.14 -4.59
N ASP A 111 16.58 12.82 -4.71
CA ASP A 111 15.52 11.90 -4.30
C ASP A 111 15.35 11.91 -2.78
N ARG A 112 16.44 12.05 -2.02
CA ARG A 112 16.37 12.31 -0.57
C ARG A 112 15.63 13.61 -0.23
N GLY A 113 15.89 14.67 -0.99
CA GLY A 113 15.18 15.95 -0.84
C GLY A 113 13.68 15.80 -1.10
N LYS A 114 13.29 15.12 -2.18
CA LYS A 114 11.89 14.83 -2.51
C LYS A 114 11.20 13.99 -1.44
N GLU A 115 11.89 12.96 -0.94
CA GLU A 115 11.40 12.12 0.14
C GLU A 115 11.18 12.92 1.42
N TRP A 116 12.12 13.80 1.79
CA TRP A 116 11.97 14.66 2.95
C TRP A 116 10.77 15.60 2.81
N ILE A 117 10.61 16.26 1.66
CA ILE A 117 9.44 17.11 1.37
C ILE A 117 8.15 16.28 1.42
N GLY A 118 8.12 15.13 0.73
CA GLY A 118 6.97 14.24 0.71
C GLY A 118 6.58 13.77 2.11
N THR A 119 7.56 13.45 2.97
CA THR A 119 7.33 13.05 4.36
C THR A 119 6.75 14.18 5.20
N MET A 120 7.23 15.42 5.02
CA MET A 120 6.71 16.60 5.73
C MET A 120 5.22 16.84 5.42
N PHE A 121 4.79 16.55 4.19
CA PHE A 121 3.40 16.69 3.77
C PHE A 121 2.60 15.37 3.81
N ALA A 122 3.19 14.26 4.27
CA ALA A 122 2.56 12.94 4.26
C ALA A 122 1.26 12.86 5.09
N PHE A 123 1.05 13.81 6.00
CA PHE A 123 -0.21 13.92 6.73
C PHE A 123 -1.39 14.34 5.84
N PHE A 124 -1.12 15.05 4.74
CA PHE A 124 -2.12 15.61 3.83
C PHE A 124 -2.14 14.94 2.44
N LEU A 125 -1.04 14.26 2.07
CA LEU A 125 -0.95 13.43 0.87
C LEU A 125 -1.82 12.19 1.00
#